data_AF-A0A4Y2S3N2-F1
#
_entry.id   AF-A0A4Y2S3N2-F1
#
_cell.length_a   1.000
_cell.length_b   1.000
_cell.length_c   1.000
_cell.angle_alpha   90.00
_cell.angle_beta   90.00
_cell.angle_gamma   90.00
#
_symmetry.space_group_name_H-M   'P 1'
#
loop_
_entity.id
_entity.type
_entity.pdbx_description
1 polymer ?
#
loop_
_entity_poly.entity_id
_entity_poly.type
_entity_poly.pdbx_seq_one_letter_code
_entity_poly.pdbx_strand_id
1 'polypeptide(L)'
;MKNITVDAKEYLSFWGQFRKIHAGTSIPNEDKMQYLLQAVVPKTKATQVVESLPDTDENYPKAVAKLRERFGRDDLLVQLYVRDLLSMVMKNAASGRTKTDLPALYDELEAKIRDLESLG
;
A
#
# COMPACT_ATOMS: atom_id res chain seq x y z
N MET A 1 3.35 1.21 -13.16
CA MET A 1 3.37 1.01 -11.70
C MET A 1 2.20 1.77 -11.09
N LYS A 2 1.54 1.26 -10.05
CA LYS A 2 0.58 2.09 -9.31
C LYS A 2 1.32 3.13 -8.49
N ASN A 3 0.80 4.36 -8.49
CA ASN A 3 1.43 5.46 -7.78
C ASN A 3 0.95 5.53 -6.33
N ILE A 4 1.79 6.07 -5.45
CA ILE A 4 1.45 6.33 -4.06
C ILE A 4 1.28 7.82 -3.81
N THR A 5 0.22 8.18 -3.08
CA THR A 5 -0.05 9.55 -2.67
C THR A 5 0.17 9.70 -1.17
N VAL A 6 -0.65 9.05 -0.33
CA VAL A 6 -0.68 9.31 1.11
C VAL A 6 -1.15 8.16 2.00
N ASP A 7 -1.80 7.11 1.47
CA ASP A 7 -2.42 6.08 2.31
C ASP A 7 -1.74 4.70 2.24
N ALA A 8 -1.99 3.91 3.29
CA ALA A 8 -1.35 2.62 3.49
C ALA A 8 -1.84 1.55 2.49
N LYS A 9 -3.06 1.70 1.95
CA LYS A 9 -3.64 0.77 0.97
C LYS A 9 -3.00 0.95 -0.41
N GLU A 10 -2.75 2.20 -0.81
CA GLU A 10 -1.94 2.52 -1.99
C GLU A 10 -0.52 1.99 -1.84
N TYR A 11 0.09 2.15 -0.65
CA TYR A 11 1.41 1.61 -0.36
C TYR A 11 1.48 0.09 -0.56
N LEU A 12 0.50 -0.67 -0.05
CA LEU A 12 0.46 -2.12 -0.26
C LEU A 12 0.41 -2.50 -1.74
N SER A 13 -0.49 -1.87 -2.50
CA SER A 13 -0.64 -2.16 -3.92
C SER A 13 0.60 -1.77 -4.73
N PHE A 14 1.26 -0.69 -4.33
CA PHE A 14 2.57 -0.28 -4.87
C PHE A 14 3.66 -1.28 -4.52
N TRP A 15 3.82 -1.63 -3.24
CA TRP A 15 4.91 -2.47 -2.77
C TRP A 15 4.85 -3.87 -3.38
N GLY A 16 3.65 -4.43 -3.55
CA GLY A 16 3.47 -5.70 -4.26
C GLY A 16 4.03 -5.71 -5.68
N GLN A 17 3.98 -4.58 -6.39
CA GLN A 17 4.58 -4.42 -7.72
C GLN A 17 6.07 -4.05 -7.64
N PHE A 18 6.42 -3.15 -6.72
CA PHE A 18 7.76 -2.58 -6.58
C PHE A 18 8.77 -3.55 -5.98
N ARG A 19 8.34 -4.54 -5.19
CA ARG A 19 9.22 -5.52 -4.54
C ARG A 19 10.15 -6.24 -5.51
N LYS A 20 9.69 -6.53 -6.75
CA LYS A 20 10.53 -7.18 -7.77
C LYS A 20 11.67 -6.27 -8.24
N ILE A 21 11.42 -4.98 -8.40
CA ILE A 21 12.46 -3.99 -8.73
C ILE A 21 13.42 -3.85 -7.55
N HIS A 22 12.89 -3.71 -6.32
CA HIS A 22 13.69 -3.61 -5.11
C HIS A 22 14.64 -4.79 -4.92
N ALA A 23 14.14 -6.02 -5.09
CA ALA A 23 14.90 -7.27 -4.94
C ALA A 23 15.83 -7.58 -6.13
N GLY A 24 15.67 -6.90 -7.27
CA GLY A 24 16.50 -7.12 -8.46
C GLY A 24 17.94 -6.70 -8.20
N THR A 25 18.87 -7.66 -8.10
CA THR A 25 20.29 -7.39 -7.89
C THR A 25 21.01 -6.87 -9.14
N SER A 26 20.40 -7.08 -10.31
CA SER A 26 20.91 -6.58 -11.60
C SER A 26 20.54 -5.13 -11.90
N ILE A 27 19.73 -4.50 -11.04
CA ILE A 27 19.31 -3.10 -11.19
C ILE A 27 20.13 -2.27 -10.18
N PRO A 28 20.94 -1.29 -10.62
CA PRO A 28 21.63 -0.35 -9.74
C PRO A 28 20.67 0.43 -8.86
N ASN A 29 21.09 0.90 -7.68
CA ASN A 29 20.15 1.60 -6.81
C ASN A 29 19.76 2.98 -7.36
N GLU A 30 20.61 3.60 -8.18
CA GLU A 30 20.30 4.82 -8.94
C GLU A 30 19.06 4.62 -9.82
N ASP A 31 19.04 3.55 -10.62
CA ASP A 31 17.87 3.21 -11.45
C ASP A 31 16.65 2.89 -10.59
N LYS A 32 16.83 2.20 -9.46
CA LYS A 32 15.73 1.94 -8.51
C LYS A 32 15.18 3.23 -7.88
N MET A 33 16.03 4.22 -7.64
CA MET A 33 15.62 5.54 -7.15
C MET A 33 14.79 6.26 -8.21
N GLN A 34 15.19 6.22 -9.48
CA GLN A 34 14.40 6.76 -10.59
C GLN A 34 13.02 6.10 -10.68
N TYR A 35 12.96 4.77 -10.59
CA TYR A 35 11.67 4.07 -10.56
C TYR A 35 10.82 4.47 -9.34
N LEU A 36 11.43 4.70 -8.19
CA LEU A 36 10.73 5.15 -6.99
C LEU A 36 10.17 6.57 -7.14
N LEU A 37 10.95 7.49 -7.71
CA LEU A 37 10.54 8.87 -8.01
C LEU A 37 9.38 8.89 -9.02
N GLN A 38 9.40 8.02 -10.03
CA GLN A 38 8.29 7.89 -11.00
C GLN A 38 7.01 7.32 -10.37
N ALA A 39 7.14 6.55 -9.29
CA ALA A 39 6.00 5.91 -8.62
C ALA A 39 5.33 6.80 -7.56
N VAL A 40 5.91 7.94 -7.19
CA VAL A 40 5.28 8.91 -6.27
C VAL A 40 4.52 9.98 -7.04
N VAL A 41 3.32 10.34 -6.58
CA VAL A 41 2.54 11.42 -7.22
C VAL A 41 3.05 12.79 -6.74
N PRO A 42 3.40 13.74 -7.63
CA PRO A 42 3.90 15.05 -7.23
C PRO A 42 3.03 15.77 -6.20
N LYS A 43 3.67 16.55 -5.32
CA LYS A 43 3.01 17.34 -4.26
C LYS A 43 2.25 16.51 -3.22
N THR A 44 2.65 15.26 -3.01
CA THR A 44 2.07 14.39 -1.97
C THR A 44 3.05 14.13 -0.81
N LYS A 45 2.54 13.55 0.29
CA LYS A 45 3.39 13.16 1.43
C LYS A 45 4.41 12.10 1.04
N ALA A 46 4.06 11.19 0.10
CA ALA A 46 5.00 10.19 -0.39
C ALA A 46 6.16 10.84 -1.15
N THR A 47 5.86 11.80 -2.04
CA THR A 47 6.89 12.59 -2.75
C THR A 47 7.79 13.35 -1.79
N GLN A 48 7.23 13.99 -0.76
CA GLN A 48 8.03 14.67 0.26
C GLN A 48 9.00 13.72 0.99
N VAL A 49 8.65 12.45 1.17
CA VAL A 49 9.55 11.46 1.78
C VAL A 49 10.68 11.09 0.82
N VAL A 50 10.36 10.80 -0.43
CA VAL A 50 11.36 10.34 -1.42
C VAL A 50 12.29 11.48 -1.83
N GLU A 51 11.76 12.67 -2.12
CA GLU A 51 12.53 13.85 -2.51
C GLU A 51 13.30 14.51 -1.34
N SER A 52 13.08 14.08 -0.09
CA SER A 52 13.85 14.58 1.06
C SER A 52 15.31 14.13 1.06
N LEU A 53 15.66 13.19 0.20
CA LEU A 53 17.00 12.63 0.06
C LEU A 53 17.53 12.90 -1.35
N PRO A 54 18.83 13.24 -1.50
CA PRO A 54 19.46 13.34 -2.81
C PRO A 54 19.36 12.03 -3.59
N ASP A 55 19.12 12.17 -4.89
CA ASP A 55 19.03 11.07 -5.87
C ASP A 55 20.42 10.47 -6.13
N THR A 56 20.78 9.49 -5.31
CA THR A 56 22.12 8.87 -5.23
C THR A 56 21.98 7.41 -4.82
N ASP A 57 22.92 6.56 -5.23
CA ASP A 57 22.90 5.11 -4.92
C ASP A 57 22.77 4.85 -3.42
N GLU A 58 23.55 5.57 -2.59
CA GLU A 58 23.61 5.38 -1.14
C GLU A 58 22.31 5.78 -0.41
N ASN A 59 21.47 6.60 -1.05
CA ASN A 59 20.25 7.11 -0.45
C ASN A 59 19.00 6.33 -0.84
N TYR A 60 19.04 5.51 -1.89
CA TYR A 60 17.90 4.66 -2.26
C TYR A 60 17.43 3.75 -1.11
N PRO A 61 18.32 2.98 -0.43
CA PRO A 61 17.88 2.13 0.69
C PRO A 61 17.22 2.95 1.81
N LYS A 62 17.71 4.17 2.05
CA LYS A 62 17.15 5.10 3.06
C LYS A 62 15.78 5.63 2.65
N ALA A 63 15.59 5.95 1.37
CA ALA A 63 14.31 6.40 0.84
C ALA A 63 13.23 5.31 0.97
N VAL A 64 13.56 4.07 0.61
CA VAL A 64 12.67 2.92 0.77
C VAL A 64 12.33 2.67 2.24
N ALA A 65 13.33 2.73 3.14
CA ALA A 65 13.12 2.55 4.56
C ALA A 65 12.17 3.61 5.15
N LYS A 66 12.39 4.89 4.85
CA LYS A 66 11.51 5.98 5.30
C LYS A 66 10.09 5.85 4.74
N LEU A 67 9.96 5.43 3.50
CA LEU A 67 8.67 5.22 2.88
C LEU A 67 7.90 4.07 3.57
N ARG A 68 8.59 2.96 3.88
CA ARG A 68 8.02 1.84 4.63
C ARG A 68 7.65 2.23 6.06
N GLU A 69 8.52 2.94 6.76
CA GLU A 69 8.26 3.43 8.12
C GLU A 69 6.97 4.27 8.20
N ARG A 70 6.72 5.07 7.15
CA ARG A 70 5.60 6.01 7.16
C ARG A 70 4.28 5.42 6.66
N PHE A 71 4.33 4.54 5.66
CA PHE A 71 3.12 4.06 4.96
C PHE A 71 2.96 2.53 4.96
N GLY A 72 4.04 1.80 5.22
CA GLY A 72 4.12 0.34 5.09
C GLY A 72 4.26 -0.39 6.41
N ARG A 73 3.69 0.15 7.48
CA ARG A 73 3.72 -0.53 8.78
C ARG A 73 2.56 -1.52 8.87
N ASP A 74 2.89 -2.77 9.18
CA ASP A 74 1.93 -3.86 9.22
C ASP A 74 0.81 -3.60 10.24
N ASP A 75 1.09 -2.90 11.34
CA ASP A 75 0.08 -2.48 12.34
C ASP A 75 -1.00 -1.56 11.76
N LEU A 76 -0.61 -0.60 10.91
CA LEU A 76 -1.55 0.33 10.27
C LEU A 76 -2.38 -0.36 9.20
N LEU A 77 -1.79 -1.34 8.51
CA LEU A 77 -2.47 -2.13 7.48
C LEU A 77 -3.53 -3.03 8.10
N VAL A 78 -3.20 -3.76 9.17
CA VAL A 78 -4.16 -4.55 9.94
C VAL A 78 -5.32 -3.69 10.44
N GLN A 79 -5.03 -2.51 11.02
CA GLN A 79 -6.07 -1.59 11.48
C GLN A 79 -7.00 -1.12 10.34
N LEU A 80 -6.45 -0.82 9.16
CA LEU A 80 -7.22 -0.41 8.00
C LEU A 80 -8.17 -1.51 7.53
N TYR A 81 -7.66 -2.75 7.42
CA TYR A 81 -8.46 -3.90 7.02
C TYR A 81 -9.55 -4.26 8.04
N VAL A 82 -9.24 -4.21 9.34
CA VAL A 82 -10.24 -4.42 10.40
C VAL A 82 -11.33 -3.34 10.35
N ARG A 83 -10.96 -2.06 10.16
CA ARG A 83 -11.94 -0.97 10.01
C ARG A 83 -12.83 -1.17 8.77
N ASP A 84 -12.25 -1.61 7.66
CA ASP A 84 -12.99 -1.91 6.43
C ASP A 84 -14.00 -3.06 6.64
N LEU A 85 -13.61 -4.12 7.36
CA LEU A 85 -14.49 -5.22 7.75
C LEU A 85 -15.62 -4.73 8.66
N LEU A 86 -15.31 -3.96 9.70
CA LEU A 86 -16.32 -3.37 10.59
C LEU A 86 -17.32 -2.50 9.82
N SER A 87 -16.83 -1.69 8.87
CA SER A 87 -17.68 -0.86 8.00
C SER A 87 -18.64 -1.68 7.16
N MET A 88 -18.17 -2.81 6.59
CA MET A 88 -19.02 -3.74 5.85
C MET A 88 -20.12 -4.34 6.73
N VAL A 89 -19.76 -4.81 7.93
CA VAL A 89 -20.74 -5.39 8.89
C VAL A 89 -21.78 -4.35 9.29
N MET A 90 -21.37 -3.12 9.58
CA MET A 90 -22.29 -2.03 9.95
C MET A 90 -23.25 -1.67 8.80
N LYS A 91 -22.75 -1.59 7.57
CA LYS A 91 -23.60 -1.34 6.39
C LYS A 91 -24.63 -2.44 6.18
N ASN A 92 -24.24 -3.70 6.34
CA ASN A 92 -25.15 -4.84 6.25
C ASN A 92 -26.21 -4.84 7.36
N ALA A 93 -25.84 -4.45 8.59
CA ALA A 93 -26.80 -4.31 9.68
C ALA A 93 -27.80 -3.15 9.44
N ALA A 94 -27.31 -2.03 8.90
CA ALA A 94 -28.10 -0.82 8.65
C ALA A 94 -29.04 -0.93 7.44
N SER A 95 -28.75 -1.80 6.46
CA SER A 95 -29.57 -1.98 5.25
C SER A 95 -30.90 -2.70 5.50
N GLY A 96 -31.23 -3.03 6.75
CA GLY A 96 -32.48 -3.71 7.12
C GLY A 96 -32.65 -5.09 6.46
N ARG A 97 -31.55 -5.72 6.01
CA ARG A 97 -31.54 -6.96 5.21
C ARG A 97 -32.29 -6.85 3.86
N THR A 98 -32.51 -5.64 3.35
CA THR A 98 -32.94 -5.45 1.96
C THR A 98 -31.84 -5.99 1.05
N LYS A 99 -32.21 -6.84 0.08
CA LYS A 99 -31.33 -7.67 -0.78
C LYS A 99 -29.95 -7.04 -1.05
N THR A 100 -29.02 -7.19 -0.12
CA THR A 100 -27.59 -7.10 -0.41
C THR A 100 -27.30 -8.31 -1.28
N ASP A 101 -26.62 -8.09 -2.40
CA ASP A 101 -26.15 -9.16 -3.26
C ASP A 101 -25.19 -10.05 -2.46
N LEU A 102 -25.72 -11.14 -1.91
CA LEU A 102 -25.02 -12.02 -0.97
C LEU A 102 -23.72 -12.58 -1.59
N PRO A 103 -23.69 -12.99 -2.87
CA PRO A 103 -22.45 -13.25 -3.60
C PRO A 103 -21.43 -12.11 -3.52
N ALA A 104 -21.82 -10.88 -3.85
CA ALA A 104 -20.89 -9.75 -3.84
C ALA A 104 -20.34 -9.44 -2.43
N LEU A 105 -21.18 -9.61 -1.39
CA LEU A 105 -20.75 -9.45 0.00
C LEU A 105 -19.77 -10.55 0.44
N TYR A 106 -20.00 -11.79 0.01
CA TYR A 106 -19.10 -12.91 0.26
C TYR A 106 -17.75 -12.70 -0.42
N ASP A 107 -17.76 -12.32 -1.71
CA ASP A 107 -16.54 -12.04 -2.48
C ASP A 107 -15.72 -10.90 -1.84
N GLU A 108 -16.39 -9.83 -1.39
CA GLU A 108 -15.72 -8.72 -0.72
C GLU A 108 -15.14 -9.13 0.64
N LEU A 109 -15.86 -9.97 1.40
CA LEU A 109 -15.39 -10.49 2.68
C LEU A 109 -14.17 -11.40 2.51
N GLU A 110 -14.23 -12.34 1.56
CA GLU A 110 -13.13 -13.26 1.27
C GLU A 110 -11.87 -12.51 0.81
N ALA A 111 -12.02 -11.50 -0.04
CA ALA A 111 -10.91 -10.65 -0.47
C ALA A 111 -10.24 -9.95 0.72
N LYS A 112 -11.03 -9.39 1.65
CA LYS A 112 -10.49 -8.72 2.85
C LYS A 112 -9.79 -9.69 3.82
N ILE A 113 -10.28 -10.92 3.94
CA ILE A 113 -9.64 -11.97 4.77
C ILE A 113 -8.30 -12.38 4.15
N ARG A 114 -8.24 -12.63 2.84
CA ARG A 114 -6.99 -12.97 2.15
C ARG A 114 -5.95 -11.86 2.23
N ASP A 115 -6.37 -10.60 2.14
CA ASP A 115 -5.50 -9.45 2.33
C ASP A 115 -4.89 -9.45 3.75
N LEU A 116 -5.67 -9.74 4.79
CA LEU A 116 -5.19 -9.86 6.18
C LEU A 116 -4.22 -11.03 6.36
N GLU A 117 -4.51 -12.19 5.77
CA GLU A 117 -3.61 -13.35 5.80
C GLU A 117 -2.26 -13.06 5.14
N SER A 118 -2.22 -12.21 4.11
CA SER A 118 -0.98 -11.84 3.43
C SER A 118 -0.01 -10.98 4.26
N LEU A 119 -0.49 -10.44 5.39
CA LEU A 119 0.30 -9.63 6.32
C LEU A 119 0.95 -10.46 7.44
N GLY A 120 0.62 -11.75 7.56
CA GLY A 120 1.07 -12.67 8.61
C GLY A 120 2.09 -13.70 8.13
#